data_AF-A0AAV1CIM9-F1
#
_entry.id   AF-A0AAV1CIM9-F1
#
_cell.length_a   1.000
_cell.length_b   1.000
_cell.length_c   1.000
_cell.angle_alpha   90.00
_cell.angle_beta   90.00
_cell.angle_gamma   90.00
#
_symmetry.space_group_name_H-M   'P 1'
#
loop_
_entity.id
_entity.type
_entity.pdbx_description
1 polymer ?
#
loop_
_entity_poly.entity_id
_entity_poly.type
_entity_poly.pdbx_seq_one_letter_code
_entity_poly.pdbx_strand_id
1 'polypeptide(L)'
;MSTPQPQRLRLLHLFILGILSFALLFHPSRADIGTASLYNPPYSPTACFGGDRSQFPASNLFAAAGEKVWDNGAACGRQYLLKCINSAVAGACVQGQPQIQVIVVDRALTSVSKPSRAGTNLVLSNTAYAAVANPSAPFINIDFIQV
;
A
#
# COMPACT_ATOMS: atom_id res chain seq x y z
N MET A 1 23.32 -56.08 -0.75
CA MET A 1 22.47 -54.99 -1.27
C MET A 1 21.07 -55.17 -0.73
N SER A 2 20.69 -54.43 0.30
CA SER A 2 19.37 -54.50 0.94
C SER A 2 18.37 -53.62 0.18
N THR A 3 17.34 -54.23 -0.40
CA THR A 3 16.23 -53.54 -1.06
C THR A 3 15.39 -52.77 -0.02
N PRO A 4 15.01 -51.50 -0.28
CA PRO A 4 14.20 -50.73 0.65
C PRO A 4 12.78 -51.33 0.79
N GLN A 5 12.33 -51.48 2.04
CA GLN A 5 11.06 -52.09 2.43
C GLN A 5 9.86 -51.21 2.00
N PRO A 6 8.80 -51.76 1.36
CA PRO A 6 7.70 -51.01 0.74
C PRO A 6 6.92 -50.08 1.68
N GLN A 7 6.97 -50.33 2.99
CA GLN A 7 6.37 -49.49 4.01
C GLN A 7 7.04 -48.12 4.16
N ARG A 8 8.36 -48.03 3.97
CA ARG A 8 9.10 -46.75 4.04
C ARG A 8 8.74 -45.84 2.87
N LEU A 9 8.49 -46.42 1.70
CA LEU A 9 8.11 -45.68 0.49
C LEU A 9 6.67 -45.11 0.61
N ARG A 10 5.74 -45.87 1.19
CA ARG A 10 4.38 -45.38 1.52
C ARG A 10 4.39 -44.24 2.53
N LEU A 11 5.19 -44.37 3.59
CA LEU A 11 5.29 -43.33 4.62
C LEU A 11 5.88 -42.04 4.05
N LEU A 12 6.89 -42.14 3.18
CA LEU A 12 7.47 -41.01 2.46
C LEU A 12 6.44 -40.32 1.55
N HIS A 13 5.64 -41.09 0.80
CA HIS A 13 4.58 -40.53 -0.04
C HIS A 13 3.50 -39.82 0.77
N LEU A 14 3.07 -40.39 1.90
CA LEU A 14 2.11 -39.73 2.80
C LEU A 14 2.67 -38.43 3.38
N PHE A 15 3.97 -38.41 3.72
CA PHE A 15 4.65 -37.22 4.23
C PHE A 15 4.75 -36.13 3.15
N ILE A 16 5.11 -36.48 1.91
CA ILE A 16 5.16 -35.56 0.77
C ILE A 16 3.76 -35.00 0.46
N LEU A 17 2.72 -35.84 0.45
CA LEU A 17 1.35 -35.40 0.25
C LEU A 17 0.91 -34.42 1.36
N GLY A 18 1.30 -34.69 2.60
CA GLY A 18 1.05 -33.83 3.76
C GLY A 18 1.73 -32.46 3.67
N ILE A 19 2.97 -32.41 3.16
CA ILE A 19 3.68 -31.14 2.95
C ILE A 19 3.04 -30.33 1.81
N LEU A 20 2.69 -30.99 0.70
CA LEU A 20 2.03 -30.32 -0.43
C LEU A 20 0.65 -29.78 -0.05
N SER A 21 -0.15 -30.55 0.70
CA SER A 21 -1.44 -30.07 1.18
C SER A 21 -1.31 -28.90 2.15
N PHE A 22 -0.31 -28.92 3.04
CA PHE A 22 -0.04 -27.81 3.95
C PHE A 22 0.41 -26.55 3.19
N ALA A 23 1.28 -26.66 2.18
CA ALA A 23 1.75 -25.53 1.39
C ALA A 23 0.62 -24.80 0.62
N LEU A 24 -0.42 -25.53 0.20
CA LEU A 24 -1.60 -24.96 -0.48
C LEU A 24 -2.53 -24.20 0.47
N LEU A 25 -2.40 -24.39 1.79
CA LEU A 25 -3.20 -23.65 2.79
C LEU A 25 -2.61 -22.27 3.10
N PHE A 26 -1.32 -22.05 2.86
CA PHE A 26 -0.68 -20.75 3.08
C PHE A 26 -0.77 -19.87 1.84
N HIS A 27 -1.76 -18.98 1.83
CA HIS A 27 -1.78 -17.88 0.87
C HIS A 27 -0.90 -16.75 1.43
N PRO A 28 0.22 -16.38 0.79
CA PRO A 28 1.02 -15.25 1.24
C PRO A 28 0.20 -13.95 1.06
N SER A 29 -0.15 -13.28 2.16
CA SER A 29 -0.69 -11.92 2.11
C SER A 29 0.44 -10.94 1.74
N ARG A 30 0.37 -10.32 0.56
CA ARG A 30 1.37 -9.33 0.09
C ARG A 30 1.05 -7.90 0.53
N ALA A 31 0.67 -7.71 1.79
CA ALA A 31 0.45 -6.37 2.33
C ALA A 31 1.78 -5.80 2.83
N ASP A 32 2.17 -4.65 2.29
CA ASP A 32 3.29 -3.88 2.76
C ASP A 32 2.87 -2.99 3.94
N ILE A 33 3.79 -2.80 4.89
CA ILE A 33 3.60 -1.87 5.99
C ILE A 33 4.41 -0.61 5.70
N GLY A 34 3.76 0.54 5.81
CA GLY A 34 4.38 1.81 5.52
C GLY A 34 3.74 2.96 6.26
N THR A 35 4.01 4.15 5.76
CA THR A 35 3.47 5.39 6.30
C THR A 35 2.78 6.19 5.21
N ALA A 36 1.72 6.89 5.59
CA ALA A 36 1.08 7.91 4.76
C ALA A 36 1.08 9.25 5.48
N SER A 37 1.27 10.32 4.72
CA SER A 37 1.05 11.70 5.15
C SER A 37 0.01 12.35 4.26
N LEU A 38 -0.35 13.61 4.52
CA LEU A 38 -1.29 14.38 3.70
C LEU A 38 -0.56 15.51 2.96
N TYR A 39 -1.08 15.92 1.81
CA TYR A 39 -0.70 17.19 1.21
C TYR A 39 -1.91 17.98 0.71
N ASN A 40 -1.81 19.29 0.88
CA ASN A 40 -2.86 20.24 0.52
C ASN A 40 -2.69 20.69 -0.93
N PRO A 41 -3.77 21.19 -1.58
CA PRO A 41 -3.66 21.88 -2.86
C PRO A 41 -2.64 23.04 -2.78
N PRO A 42 -2.00 23.42 -3.91
CA PRO A 42 -2.27 22.96 -5.27
C PRO A 42 -1.70 21.57 -5.57
N TYR A 43 -2.47 20.74 -6.28
CA TYR A 43 -2.08 19.37 -6.65
C TYR A 43 -1.37 19.25 -8.00
N SER A 44 -1.30 20.34 -8.77
CA SER A 44 -0.72 20.38 -10.10
C SER A 44 0.26 21.55 -10.23
N PRO A 45 1.30 21.47 -11.07
CA PRO A 45 1.67 20.32 -11.90
C PRO A 45 2.19 19.11 -11.10
N THR A 46 2.06 17.92 -11.69
CA THR A 46 2.58 16.66 -11.13
C THR A 46 3.79 16.16 -11.90
N ALA A 47 4.59 15.31 -11.26
CA ALA A 47 5.70 14.60 -11.90
C ALA A 47 5.25 13.57 -12.95
N CYS A 48 4.04 13.02 -12.82
CA CYS A 48 3.55 11.98 -13.74
C CYS A 48 3.02 12.54 -15.06
N PHE A 49 2.15 13.54 -14.99
CA PHE A 49 1.41 14.03 -16.16
C PHE A 49 1.38 15.57 -16.25
N GLY A 50 2.27 16.26 -15.54
CA GLY A 50 2.43 17.71 -15.61
C GLY A 50 1.15 18.43 -15.21
N GLY A 51 0.69 19.35 -16.07
CA GLY A 51 -0.50 20.16 -15.84
C GLY A 51 -1.83 19.52 -16.23
N ASP A 52 -1.83 18.28 -16.74
CA ASP A 52 -3.05 17.62 -17.18
C ASP A 52 -3.97 17.32 -15.98
N ARG A 53 -5.18 17.91 -15.96
CA ARG A 53 -6.13 17.68 -14.86
C ARG A 53 -6.93 16.38 -15.01
N SER A 54 -6.92 15.75 -16.19
CA SER A 54 -7.63 14.49 -16.43
C SER A 54 -7.05 13.31 -15.63
N GLN A 55 -5.81 13.45 -15.12
CA GLN A 55 -5.17 12.44 -14.26
C GLN A 55 -5.84 12.28 -12.88
N PHE A 56 -6.55 13.31 -12.41
CA PHE A 56 -7.17 13.28 -11.09
C PHE A 56 -8.53 12.59 -11.16
N PRO A 57 -8.78 11.54 -10.34
CA PRO A 57 -10.07 10.90 -10.31
C PRO A 57 -11.14 11.85 -9.74
N ALA A 58 -12.38 11.75 -10.23
CA ALA A 58 -13.49 12.57 -9.75
C ALA A 58 -13.76 12.42 -8.23
N SER A 59 -13.38 11.27 -7.65
CA SER A 59 -13.46 11.01 -6.22
C SER A 59 -12.40 11.73 -5.38
N ASN A 60 -11.41 12.35 -6.02
CA ASN A 60 -10.20 12.89 -5.39
C ASN A 60 -9.42 11.85 -4.56
N LEU A 61 -9.58 10.55 -4.83
CA LEU A 61 -8.81 9.49 -4.18
C LEU A 61 -7.50 9.23 -4.93
N PHE A 62 -6.50 10.06 -4.66
CA PHE A 62 -5.18 9.96 -5.27
C PHE A 62 -4.06 10.23 -4.26
N ALA A 63 -2.84 9.92 -4.66
CA ALA A 63 -1.65 10.09 -3.85
C ALA A 63 -0.43 10.55 -4.69
N ALA A 64 0.54 11.15 -4.02
CA ALA A 64 1.90 11.25 -4.49
C ALA A 64 2.73 10.09 -3.91
N ALA A 65 3.57 9.47 -4.73
CA ALA A 65 4.46 8.41 -4.29
C ALA A 65 5.71 9.00 -3.60
N GLY A 66 6.02 8.51 -2.40
CA GLY A 66 7.31 8.74 -1.77
C GLY A 66 8.42 7.94 -2.44
N GLU A 67 9.67 8.23 -2.11
CA GLU A 67 10.82 7.66 -2.82
C GLU A 67 10.91 6.13 -2.75
N LYS A 68 10.32 5.50 -1.72
CA LYS A 68 10.23 4.04 -1.61
C LYS A 68 9.20 3.41 -2.56
N VAL A 69 8.23 4.19 -3.03
CA VAL A 69 7.15 3.77 -3.94
C VAL A 69 7.38 4.28 -5.36
N TRP A 70 8.05 5.43 -5.52
CA TRP A 70 8.17 6.18 -6.77
C TRP A 70 8.71 5.37 -7.96
N ASP A 71 9.65 4.46 -7.69
CA ASP A 71 10.15 3.48 -8.66
C ASP A 71 10.56 4.13 -10.00
N ASN A 72 11.34 5.22 -9.93
CA ASN A 72 11.80 6.00 -11.09
C ASN A 72 10.66 6.44 -12.04
N GLY A 73 9.47 6.70 -11.51
CA GLY A 73 8.29 7.13 -12.27
C GLY A 73 7.41 5.99 -12.74
N ALA A 74 7.84 4.73 -12.59
CA ALA A 74 7.00 3.57 -12.90
C ALA A 74 5.79 3.45 -11.96
N ALA A 75 5.77 4.21 -10.85
CA ALA A 75 4.63 4.33 -9.96
C ALA A 75 3.45 5.10 -10.54
N CYS A 76 3.65 5.94 -11.56
CA CYS A 76 2.57 6.74 -12.14
C CYS A 76 1.41 5.86 -12.64
N GLY A 77 0.20 6.18 -12.19
CA GLY A 77 -1.01 5.42 -12.50
C GLY A 77 -1.17 4.10 -11.73
N ARG A 78 -0.19 3.68 -10.91
CA ARG A 78 -0.37 2.52 -10.01
C ARG A 78 -1.46 2.82 -8.99
N GLN A 79 -2.21 1.78 -8.65
CA GLN A 79 -3.27 1.88 -7.67
C GLN A 79 -2.92 1.05 -6.44
N TYR A 80 -3.27 1.58 -5.28
CA TYR A 80 -3.03 0.93 -4.00
C TYR A 80 -4.32 0.86 -3.20
N LEU A 81 -4.63 -0.33 -2.69
CA LEU A 81 -5.54 -0.48 -1.56
C LEU A 81 -4.75 -0.19 -0.30
N LEU A 82 -5.23 0.73 0.53
CA LEU A 82 -4.59 1.05 1.81
C LEU A 82 -5.60 1.23 2.94
N LYS A 83 -5.15 0.97 4.17
CA LYS A 83 -5.91 1.22 5.39
C LYS A 83 -5.00 1.78 6.48
N CYS A 84 -5.59 2.52 7.41
CA CYS A 84 -4.91 3.00 8.61
C CYS A 84 -4.79 1.88 9.63
N ILE A 85 -3.57 1.59 10.09
CA ILE A 85 -3.31 0.62 11.16
C ILE A 85 -3.31 1.33 12.51
N ASN A 86 -2.50 2.37 12.63
CA ASN A 86 -2.39 3.19 13.84
C ASN A 86 -1.77 4.57 13.53
N SER A 87 -1.72 5.43 14.55
CA SER A 87 -1.03 6.71 14.52
C SER A 87 -0.49 7.04 15.91
N ALA A 88 0.47 7.96 15.98
CA ALA A 88 0.91 8.55 17.25
C ALA A 88 -0.20 9.39 17.92
N VAL A 89 -1.12 9.93 17.12
CA VAL A 89 -2.31 10.62 17.65
C VAL A 89 -3.39 9.57 17.94
N ALA A 90 -3.75 9.44 19.22
CA ALA A 90 -4.75 8.49 19.66
C ALA A 90 -6.10 8.72 18.95
N GLY A 91 -6.71 7.63 18.46
CA GLY A 91 -7.99 7.69 17.75
C GLY A 91 -7.94 8.37 16.38
N ALA A 92 -6.75 8.60 15.79
CA ALA A 92 -6.65 9.23 14.48
C ALA A 92 -7.19 8.35 13.35
N CYS A 93 -6.95 7.03 13.36
CA CYS A 93 -7.55 6.14 12.36
C CYS A 93 -9.06 6.15 12.50
N VAL A 94 -9.77 6.34 11.39
CA VAL A 94 -11.24 6.32 11.39
C VAL A 94 -11.72 4.91 11.73
N GLN A 95 -12.59 4.81 12.73
CA GLN A 95 -13.10 3.53 13.22
C GLN A 95 -14.04 2.88 12.20
N GLY A 96 -13.89 1.56 12.03
CA GLY A 96 -14.78 0.76 11.17
C GLY A 96 -14.66 1.06 9.66
N GLN A 97 -13.69 1.87 9.23
CA GLN A 97 -13.52 2.18 7.80
C GLN A 97 -12.86 1.02 7.03
N PRO A 98 -13.35 0.74 5.81
CA PRO A 98 -12.72 -0.19 4.88
C PRO A 98 -11.41 0.37 4.29
N GLN A 99 -10.65 -0.49 3.61
CA GLN A 99 -9.54 -0.07 2.76
C GLN A 99 -10.04 0.87 1.65
N ILE A 100 -9.29 1.93 1.37
CA ILE A 100 -9.54 2.82 0.22
C ILE A 100 -8.59 2.49 -0.92
N GLN A 101 -9.05 2.73 -2.15
CA GLN A 101 -8.20 2.64 -3.33
C GLN A 101 -7.76 4.03 -3.75
N VAL A 102 -6.45 4.22 -3.91
CA VAL A 102 -5.86 5.48 -4.39
C VAL A 102 -5.02 5.24 -5.62
N ILE A 103 -5.03 6.19 -6.56
CA ILE A 103 -4.13 6.20 -7.72
C ILE A 103 -2.95 7.16 -7.50
N VAL A 104 -1.75 6.74 -7.91
CA VAL A 104 -0.56 7.60 -7.86
C VAL A 104 -0.57 8.56 -9.05
N VAL A 105 -0.55 9.86 -8.74
CA VAL A 105 -0.58 10.95 -9.74
C VAL A 105 0.65 11.84 -9.67
N ASP A 106 1.47 11.75 -8.63
CA ASP A 106 2.61 12.66 -8.43
C ASP A 106 3.79 11.97 -7.69
N ARG A 107 4.94 12.64 -7.63
CA ARG A 107 6.09 12.28 -6.81
C ARG A 107 6.18 13.23 -5.62
N ALA A 108 6.15 12.68 -4.41
CA ALA A 108 6.13 13.47 -3.18
C ALA A 108 7.32 14.43 -3.05
N LEU A 109 8.53 13.98 -3.45
CA LEU A 109 9.76 14.78 -3.32
C LEU A 109 9.76 16.05 -4.20
N THR A 110 9.11 15.99 -5.35
CA THR A 110 9.09 17.10 -6.33
C THR A 110 7.72 17.77 -6.45
N SER A 111 6.74 17.31 -5.67
CA SER A 111 5.40 17.91 -5.62
C SER A 111 5.49 19.38 -5.20
N VAL A 112 4.62 20.21 -5.78
CA VAL A 112 4.59 21.66 -5.50
C VAL A 112 4.24 21.94 -4.04
N SER A 113 3.31 21.16 -3.52
CA SER A 113 2.81 21.20 -2.17
C SER A 113 3.60 20.28 -1.25
N LYS A 114 4.17 20.81 -0.17
CA LYS A 114 4.95 20.00 0.77
C LYS A 114 4.04 19.00 1.53
N PRO A 115 4.45 17.73 1.64
CA PRO A 115 3.83 16.76 2.54
C PRO A 115 3.82 17.24 4.00
N SER A 116 2.80 16.88 4.77
CA SER A 116 2.76 17.11 6.22
C SER A 116 3.86 16.37 6.97
N ARG A 117 4.37 15.27 6.40
CA ARG A 117 5.58 14.59 6.86
C ARG A 117 6.40 14.10 5.67
N ALA A 118 7.67 14.49 5.63
CA ALA A 118 8.61 14.01 4.62
C ALA A 118 8.95 12.52 4.80
N GLY A 119 9.25 11.85 3.69
CA GLY A 119 9.76 10.48 3.69
C GLY A 119 8.71 9.39 3.93
N THR A 120 7.42 9.70 3.87
CA THR A 120 6.36 8.68 3.91
C THR A 120 6.30 7.90 2.59
N ASN A 121 5.74 6.69 2.63
CA ASN A 121 5.61 5.83 1.44
C ASN A 121 4.62 6.43 0.44
N LEU A 122 3.48 6.91 0.94
CA LEU A 122 2.45 7.60 0.17
C LEU A 122 2.19 8.97 0.81
N VAL A 123 1.79 9.93 0.00
CA VAL A 123 1.28 11.22 0.46
C VAL A 123 -0.09 11.39 -0.15
N LEU A 124 -1.13 11.39 0.67
CA LEU A 124 -2.51 11.31 0.22
C LEU A 124 -3.08 12.71 -0.04
N SER A 125 -4.00 12.80 -0.99
CA SER A 125 -4.87 13.97 -1.11
C SER A 125 -5.65 14.20 0.21
N ASN A 126 -6.21 15.39 0.39
CA ASN A 126 -7.01 15.68 1.59
C ASN A 126 -8.22 14.74 1.71
N THR A 127 -8.86 14.44 0.57
CA THR A 127 -10.01 13.52 0.52
C THR A 127 -9.61 12.09 0.85
N ALA A 128 -8.50 11.60 0.28
CA ALA A 128 -8.00 10.26 0.56
C ALA A 128 -7.55 10.11 2.02
N TYR A 129 -6.85 11.12 2.57
CA TYR A 129 -6.41 11.08 3.97
C TYR A 129 -7.60 11.08 4.93
N ALA A 130 -8.57 11.98 4.73
CA ALA A 130 -9.75 12.09 5.58
C ALA A 130 -10.63 10.82 5.57
N ALA A 131 -10.57 10.02 4.51
CA ALA A 131 -11.27 8.74 4.44
C ALA A 131 -10.69 7.68 5.39
N VAL A 132 -9.40 7.75 5.73
CA VAL A 132 -8.73 6.74 6.57
C VAL A 132 -8.25 7.26 7.92
N ALA A 133 -8.03 8.57 8.06
CA ALA A 133 -7.55 9.17 9.30
C ALA A 133 -7.99 10.64 9.49
N ASN A 134 -8.03 11.06 10.75
CA ASN A 134 -8.24 12.43 11.14
C ASN A 134 -7.04 13.30 10.70
N PRO A 135 -7.26 14.42 9.97
CA PRO A 135 -6.20 15.35 9.55
C PRO A 135 -5.37 15.97 10.69
N SER A 136 -5.80 15.85 11.94
CA SER A 136 -5.01 16.26 13.11
C SER A 136 -3.71 15.45 13.28
N ALA A 137 -3.67 14.22 12.76
CA ALA A 137 -2.44 13.44 12.68
C ALA A 137 -1.61 13.88 11.47
N PRO A 138 -0.34 14.28 11.64
CA PRO A 138 0.51 14.68 10.50
C PRO A 138 0.94 13.50 9.63
N PHE A 139 0.83 12.26 10.14
CA PHE A 139 1.04 11.03 9.39
C PHE A 139 0.37 9.86 10.13
N ILE A 140 0.19 8.76 9.41
CA ILE A 140 -0.35 7.49 9.90
C ILE A 140 0.52 6.33 9.44
N ASN A 141 0.47 5.22 10.16
CA ASN A 141 1.00 3.94 9.70
C ASN A 141 -0.11 3.20 8.96
N ILE A 142 0.23 2.64 7.81
CA ILE A 142 -0.72 2.03 6.89
C ILE A 142 -0.30 0.62 6.50
N ASP A 143 -1.28 -0.25 6.28
CA ASP A 143 -1.15 -1.43 5.44
C ASP A 143 -1.56 -1.03 4.03
N PHE A 144 -0.77 -1.41 3.04
CA PHE A 144 -1.09 -1.12 1.65
C PHE A 144 -0.62 -2.22 0.72
N ILE A 145 -1.35 -2.41 -0.37
CA ILE A 145 -1.05 -3.40 -1.40
C ILE A 145 -1.36 -2.81 -2.77
N GLN A 146 -0.47 -3.06 -3.73
CA GLN A 146 -0.72 -2.70 -5.12
C GLN A 146 -1.79 -3.65 -5.71
N VAL A 147 -2.75 -3.08 -6.44
CA VAL A 147 -3.77 -3.83 -7.19
C VAL A 147 -3.46 -3.93 -8.67
#